data_AF-A0A8C9R243-F1
#
_entry.id   AF-A0A8C9R243-F1
#
_cell.length_a   1.000
_cell.length_b   1.000
_cell.length_c   1.000
_cell.angle_alpha   90.00
_cell.angle_beta   90.00
_cell.angle_gamma   90.00
#
_symmetry.space_group_name_H-M   'P 1'
#
loop_
_entity.id
_entity.type
_entity.pdbx_description
1 polymer ?
#
loop_
_entity_poly.entity_id
_entity_poly.type
_entity_poly.pdbx_seq_one_letter_code
_entity_poly.pdbx_strand_id
1 'polypeptide(L)'
;MARWNVLGLQGALLTHLVEPVYLYSLTVGSLQHVGHLSRAVAHRLGGLGGLGRLPAPYRCHRPLLACLCRGRPYHPGKSPGTSVNWTAGDAQPEVLNATTGTRMASGSPSRLCKRALFTRWAKLVHRSTPLPYCQAKRAAEVYQAVKQRWVSALREAGLGTWVRKPPEQDHFLLCV
;
A
#
# COMPACT_ATOMS: atom_id res chain seq x y z
N MET A 1 1.40 1.89 6.37
CA MET A 1 0.44 1.39 7.38
C MET A 1 -0.71 2.37 7.64
N ALA A 2 -0.51 3.53 8.26
CA ALA A 2 -1.61 4.45 8.63
C ALA A 2 -2.58 4.79 7.48
N ARG A 3 -2.07 4.91 6.25
CA ARG A 3 -2.90 5.10 5.06
C ARG A 3 -3.80 3.91 4.73
N TRP A 4 -3.30 2.68 4.88
CA TRP A 4 -4.06 1.45 4.64
C TRP A 4 -5.14 1.23 5.69
N ASN A 5 -4.93 1.72 6.92
CA ASN A 5 -5.95 1.74 7.95
C ASN A 5 -7.15 2.62 7.62
N VAL A 6 -7.07 3.46 6.58
CA VAL A 6 -8.20 4.26 6.11
C VAL A 6 -8.66 3.76 4.73
N LEU A 7 -7.75 3.68 3.76
CA LEU A 7 -8.08 3.34 2.36
C LEU A 7 -8.22 1.85 2.07
N GLY A 8 -7.85 0.99 3.02
CA GLY A 8 -7.67 -0.43 2.78
C GLY A 8 -6.38 -0.76 2.02
N LEU A 9 -6.06 -2.05 1.99
CA LEU A 9 -4.87 -2.64 1.40
C LEU A 9 -4.97 -2.79 -0.13
N GLN A 10 -6.20 -3.00 -0.62
CA GLN A 10 -6.51 -3.38 -2.00
C GLN A 10 -6.15 -2.28 -3.02
N GLY A 11 -6.14 -1.02 -2.58
CA GLY A 11 -5.85 0.12 -3.43
C GLY A 11 -6.95 0.44 -4.45
N ALA A 12 -6.73 1.49 -5.24
CA ALA A 12 -7.78 2.08 -6.08
C ALA A 12 -8.38 1.09 -7.10
N LEU A 13 -7.55 0.27 -7.75
CA LEU A 13 -8.02 -0.62 -8.82
C LEU A 13 -8.93 -1.73 -8.30
N LEU A 14 -8.56 -2.36 -7.18
CA LEU A 14 -9.34 -3.47 -6.64
C LEU A 14 -10.62 -3.01 -5.94
N THR A 15 -10.76 -1.73 -5.58
CA THR A 15 -12.02 -1.18 -5.07
C THR A 15 -13.19 -1.33 -6.07
N HIS A 16 -12.92 -1.50 -7.36
CA HIS A 16 -13.95 -1.80 -8.36
C HIS A 16 -14.55 -3.20 -8.21
N LEU A 17 -13.88 -4.10 -7.49
CA LEU A 17 -14.24 -5.51 -7.36
C LEU A 17 -14.57 -5.92 -5.93
N VAL A 18 -13.96 -5.26 -4.94
CA VAL A 18 -14.10 -5.62 -3.53
C VAL A 18 -14.23 -4.39 -2.64
N GLU A 19 -14.92 -4.56 -1.52
CA GLU A 19 -14.93 -3.59 -0.43
C GLU A 19 -13.53 -3.39 0.18
N PRO A 20 -13.28 -2.28 0.93
CA PRO A 20 -11.98 -2.03 1.54
C PRO A 20 -11.52 -3.16 2.47
N VAL A 21 -10.33 -3.70 2.19
CA VAL A 21 -9.73 -4.80 2.96
C VAL A 21 -8.73 -4.23 3.96
N TYR A 22 -8.85 -4.61 5.23
CA TYR A 22 -7.99 -4.13 6.30
C TYR A 22 -7.22 -5.28 6.97
N LEU A 23 -6.01 -5.01 7.45
CA LEU A 23 -5.27 -5.97 8.28
C LEU A 23 -5.99 -6.14 9.61
N TYR A 24 -6.40 -7.34 9.96
CA TYR A 24 -6.95 -7.60 11.29
C TYR A 24 -5.91 -7.39 12.41
N SER A 25 -4.65 -7.78 12.15
CA SER A 25 -3.56 -7.66 13.12
C SER A 25 -2.25 -7.23 12.45
N LEU A 26 -1.36 -6.65 13.25
CA LEU A 26 0.01 -6.31 12.92
C LEU A 26 0.94 -6.83 14.02
N THR A 27 1.78 -7.80 13.67
CA THR A 27 2.78 -8.36 14.58
C THR A 27 4.17 -7.85 14.22
N VAL A 28 4.89 -7.31 15.20
CA VAL A 28 6.26 -6.83 15.02
C VAL A 28 7.24 -7.77 15.74
N GLY A 29 8.23 -8.27 15.01
CA GLY A 29 9.17 -9.27 15.52
C GLY A 29 10.26 -8.71 16.44
N SER A 30 10.53 -7.40 16.39
CA SER A 30 11.39 -6.69 17.34
C SER A 30 10.84 -5.29 17.50
N LEU A 31 10.31 -4.99 18.70
CA LEU A 31 9.73 -3.69 19.00
C LEU A 31 10.43 -3.06 20.19
N GLN A 32 10.85 -1.81 20.03
CA GLN A 32 11.47 -1.02 21.09
C GLN A 32 10.41 -0.35 22.00
N HIS A 33 9.20 -0.03 21.48
CA HIS A 33 8.17 0.65 22.26
C HIS A 33 6.73 0.49 21.70
N VAL A 34 5.84 -0.17 22.44
CA VAL A 34 4.42 -0.45 22.04
C VAL A 34 3.62 0.83 21.83
N GLY A 35 3.79 1.84 22.69
CA GLY A 35 3.10 3.13 22.54
C GLY A 35 3.48 3.88 21.26
N HIS A 36 4.72 3.68 20.76
CA HIS A 36 5.17 4.30 19.52
C HIS A 36 4.56 3.62 18.30
N LEU A 37 4.48 2.29 18.32
CA LEU A 37 3.79 1.51 17.30
C LEU A 37 2.31 1.91 17.22
N SER A 38 1.63 1.91 18.37
CA SER A 38 0.22 2.29 18.46
C SER A 38 -0.04 3.70 17.92
N ARG A 39 0.79 4.67 18.33
CA ARG A 39 0.72 6.03 17.79
C ARG A 39 0.91 6.05 16.28
N ALA A 40 1.97 5.44 15.76
CA ALA A 40 2.31 5.46 14.34
C ALA A 40 1.28 4.76 13.44
N VAL A 41 0.65 3.69 13.93
CA VAL A 41 -0.27 2.86 13.13
C VAL A 41 -1.71 3.33 13.24
N ALA A 42 -2.18 3.66 14.44
CA ALA A 42 -3.62 3.84 14.71
C ALA A 42 -3.99 5.22 15.27
N HIS A 43 -3.16 5.85 16.10
CA HIS A 43 -3.60 7.03 16.87
C HIS A 43 -3.17 8.39 16.29
N ARG A 44 -2.17 8.48 15.40
CA ARG A 44 -1.71 9.76 14.82
C ARG A 44 -2.83 10.59 14.18
N LEU A 45 -3.77 9.93 13.51
CA LEU A 45 -4.92 10.58 12.88
C LEU A 45 -6.22 10.39 13.67
N GLY A 46 -6.33 9.30 14.44
CA GLY A 46 -7.53 8.96 15.20
C GLY A 46 -7.70 9.72 16.51
N GLY A 47 -6.67 10.40 17.03
CA GLY A 47 -6.76 11.20 18.26
C GLY A 47 -7.19 12.66 18.06
N LEU A 48 -7.27 13.15 16.82
CA LEU A 48 -7.42 14.57 16.51
C LEU A 48 -8.72 14.93 15.79
N GLY A 49 -9.69 14.01 15.68
CA GLY A 49 -10.99 14.27 15.00
C GLY A 49 -10.92 14.57 13.49
N GLY A 50 -9.73 14.74 12.91
CA GLY A 50 -9.53 15.31 11.58
C GLY A 50 -10.06 14.52 10.38
N LEU A 51 -10.36 13.21 10.53
CA LEU A 51 -10.95 12.45 9.42
C LEU A 51 -12.46 12.65 9.26
N GLY A 52 -13.18 13.03 10.33
CA GLY A 52 -14.65 13.09 10.33
C GLY A 52 -15.30 11.73 9.99
N ARG A 53 -16.57 11.76 9.57
CA ARG A 53 -17.29 10.57 9.09
C ARG A 53 -16.83 10.21 7.68
N LEU A 54 -16.32 8.99 7.52
CA LEU A 54 -15.94 8.45 6.21
C LEU A 54 -17.16 7.87 5.48
N PRO A 55 -17.19 7.90 4.13
CA PRO A 55 -18.24 7.25 3.35
C PRO A 55 -18.15 5.73 3.53
N ALA A 56 -19.29 5.06 3.69
CA ALA A 56 -19.33 3.60 3.72
C ALA A 56 -18.76 3.02 2.41
N PRO A 57 -18.00 1.90 2.45
CA PRO A 57 -17.65 1.06 3.60
C PRO A 57 -16.35 1.48 4.31
N TYR A 58 -15.78 2.66 4.00
CA TYR A 58 -14.49 3.07 4.54
C TYR A 58 -14.59 3.45 6.02
N ARG A 59 -13.55 3.09 6.78
CA ARG A 59 -13.45 3.36 8.22
C ARG A 59 -12.00 3.62 8.62
N CYS A 60 -11.83 4.22 9.80
CA CYS A 60 -10.52 4.30 10.45
C CYS A 60 -10.28 3.00 11.22
N HIS A 61 -9.61 2.06 10.58
CA HIS A 61 -9.32 0.74 11.13
C HIS A 61 -8.16 0.77 12.13
N ARG A 62 -8.31 0.04 13.23
CA ARG A 62 -7.27 -0.15 14.25
C ARG A 62 -6.93 -1.64 14.33
N PRO A 63 -5.81 -2.09 13.73
CA PRO A 63 -5.43 -3.49 13.80
C PRO A 63 -5.03 -3.86 15.23
N LEU A 64 -5.21 -5.12 15.61
CA LEU A 64 -4.60 -5.67 16.82
C LEU A 64 -3.08 -5.56 16.71
N LEU A 65 -2.43 -5.03 17.74
CA LEU A 65 -0.99 -4.86 17.75
C LEU A 65 -0.37 -5.93 18.65
N ALA A 66 0.48 -6.77 18.07
CA ALA A 66 1.20 -7.81 18.78
C ALA A 66 2.72 -7.61 18.64
N CYS A 67 3.45 -8.04 19.66
CA CYS A 67 4.91 -8.01 19.68
C CYS A 67 5.41 -9.36 20.13
N LEU A 68 6.42 -9.88 19.44
CA LEU A 68 7.06 -11.13 19.84
C LEU A 68 7.97 -10.86 21.05
N CYS A 69 7.86 -11.69 22.08
CA CYS A 69 8.63 -11.55 23.33
C CYS A 69 10.14 -11.73 23.13
N ARG A 70 10.56 -12.43 22.07
CA ARG A 70 11.97 -12.62 21.70
C ARG A 70 12.29 -11.78 20.49
N GLY A 71 12.77 -10.56 20.74
CA GLY A 71 13.35 -9.73 19.70
C GLY A 71 14.54 -10.45 19.05
N ARG A 72 14.61 -10.42 17.72
CA ARG A 72 15.85 -10.87 17.04
C ARG A 72 17.00 -9.95 17.46
N PRO A 73 18.22 -10.49 17.68
CA PRO A 73 19.38 -9.66 17.93
C PRO A 73 19.51 -8.62 16.83
N TYR A 74 19.78 -7.38 17.22
CA TYR A 74 20.14 -6.37 16.24
C TYR A 74 21.49 -6.75 15.64
N HIS A 75 21.52 -6.98 14.33
CA HIS A 75 22.75 -7.26 13.60
C HIS A 75 23.22 -5.96 12.94
N PRO A 76 24.28 -5.30 13.45
CA PRO A 76 24.83 -4.12 12.81
C PRO A 76 25.44 -4.50 11.45
N GLY A 77 25.10 -3.75 10.40
CA GLY A 77 25.61 -4.01 9.05
C GLY A 77 24.87 -3.19 7.99
N LYS A 78 25.42 -3.15 6.78
CA LYS A 78 24.74 -2.54 5.63
C LYS A 78 23.56 -3.42 5.24
N SER A 79 22.38 -2.82 5.12
CA SER A 79 21.20 -3.50 4.57
C SER A 79 21.51 -4.03 3.17
N PRO A 80 21.14 -5.28 2.84
CA PRO A 80 21.32 -5.81 1.50
C PRO A 80 20.62 -4.94 0.46
N GLY A 81 21.23 -4.75 -0.70
CA GLY A 81 20.62 -4.07 -1.87
C GLY A 81 19.57 -4.94 -2.59
N THR A 82 18.99 -5.92 -1.90
CA THR A 82 18.17 -6.98 -2.46
C THR A 82 16.81 -7.00 -1.76
N SER A 83 15.75 -7.23 -2.52
CA SER A 83 14.40 -7.46 -2.02
C SER A 83 13.89 -8.81 -2.53
N VAL A 84 13.33 -9.62 -1.64
CA VAL A 84 12.78 -10.94 -1.97
C VAL A 84 11.28 -10.91 -1.76
N ASN A 85 10.51 -11.40 -2.73
CA ASN A 85 9.06 -11.57 -2.60
C ASN A 85 8.62 -12.97 -3.03
N TRP A 86 7.54 -13.46 -2.44
CA TRP A 86 6.89 -14.73 -2.77
C TRP A 86 5.41 -14.63 -2.43
N THR A 87 4.55 -15.17 -3.29
CA THR A 87 3.10 -15.31 -3.07
C THR A 87 2.74 -16.80 -3.12
N ALA A 88 1.76 -17.22 -2.32
CA ALA A 88 1.25 -18.58 -2.39
C ALA A 88 0.86 -18.96 -3.83
N GLY A 89 1.33 -20.12 -4.28
CA GLY A 89 1.19 -20.58 -5.67
C GLY A 89 2.39 -20.27 -6.57
N ASP A 90 3.33 -19.41 -6.15
CA ASP A 90 4.58 -19.21 -6.88
C ASP A 90 5.53 -20.40 -6.67
N ALA A 91 6.08 -20.93 -7.78
CA ALA A 91 7.04 -22.04 -7.74
C ALA A 91 8.36 -21.66 -7.04
N GLN A 92 8.81 -20.41 -7.18
CA GLN A 92 10.06 -19.90 -6.60
C GLN A 92 9.94 -18.44 -6.15
N PRO A 93 10.74 -18.00 -5.16
CA PRO A 93 10.84 -16.58 -4.79
C PRO A 93 11.38 -15.72 -5.94
N GLU A 94 10.89 -14.49 -6.03
CA GLU A 94 11.43 -13.48 -6.94
C GLU A 94 12.43 -12.59 -6.18
N VAL A 95 13.65 -12.48 -6.71
CA VAL A 95 14.74 -11.68 -6.13
C VAL A 95 14.97 -10.42 -6.99
N LEU A 96 14.85 -9.25 -6.36
CA LEU A 96 14.92 -7.94 -7.00
C LEU A 96 16.14 -7.15 -6.51
N ASN A 97 16.74 -6.37 -7.41
CA ASN A 97 17.65 -5.31 -7.03
C ASN A 97 16.82 -4.14 -6.50
N ALA A 98 17.03 -3.77 -5.23
CA ALA A 98 16.24 -2.74 -4.55
C ALA A 98 16.47 -1.33 -5.12
N THR A 99 17.61 -1.09 -5.78
CA THR A 99 17.96 0.18 -6.41
C THR A 99 17.25 0.35 -7.76
N THR A 100 17.24 -0.71 -8.59
CA THR A 100 16.64 -0.64 -9.94
C THR A 100 15.17 -1.04 -9.97
N GLY A 101 14.70 -1.81 -8.98
CA GLY A 101 13.35 -2.36 -8.94
C GLY A 101 13.11 -3.50 -9.95
N THR A 102 14.18 -4.08 -10.51
CA THR A 102 14.12 -5.16 -11.51
C THR A 102 14.66 -6.47 -10.94
N ARG A 103 14.33 -7.60 -11.59
CA ARG A 103 14.84 -8.92 -11.20
C ARG A 103 16.35 -8.98 -11.34
N MET A 104 17.03 -9.49 -10.32
CA MET A 104 18.50 -9.58 -10.33
C MET A 104 19.01 -10.53 -11.41
N ALA A 105 18.35 -11.66 -11.62
CA ALA A 105 18.81 -12.69 -12.55
C ALA A 105 18.69 -12.28 -14.03
N SER A 106 17.68 -11.48 -14.39
CA SER A 106 17.33 -11.20 -15.80
C SER A 106 17.27 -9.72 -16.16
N GLY A 107 17.29 -8.81 -15.17
CA GLY A 107 17.00 -7.40 -15.38
C GLY A 107 15.54 -7.08 -15.75
N SER A 108 14.66 -8.09 -15.85
CA SER A 108 13.28 -7.89 -16.28
C SER A 108 12.41 -7.24 -15.19
N PRO A 109 11.26 -6.64 -15.55
CA PRO A 109 10.32 -6.10 -14.56
C PRO A 109 9.82 -7.16 -13.57
N SER A 110 9.60 -6.74 -12.32
CA SER A 110 9.00 -7.58 -11.27
C SER A 110 7.54 -7.93 -11.59
N ARG A 111 7.08 -9.11 -11.14
CA ARG A 111 5.64 -9.46 -11.14
C ARG A 111 4.78 -8.53 -10.29
N LEU A 112 5.39 -7.78 -9.38
CA LEU A 112 4.74 -6.79 -8.51
C LEU A 112 4.80 -5.36 -9.08
N CYS A 113 5.40 -5.14 -10.26
CA CYS A 113 5.44 -3.82 -10.86
C CYS A 113 4.04 -3.34 -11.27
N LYS A 114 3.87 -2.01 -11.41
CA LYS A 114 2.58 -1.40 -11.78
C LYS A 114 1.98 -2.02 -13.04
N ARG A 115 2.79 -2.25 -14.07
CA ARG A 115 2.35 -2.83 -15.35
C ARG A 115 1.83 -4.25 -15.15
N ALA A 116 2.57 -5.11 -14.45
CA ALA A 116 2.15 -6.50 -14.20
C ALA A 116 0.85 -6.58 -13.38
N LEU A 117 0.72 -5.76 -12.32
CA LEU A 117 -0.51 -5.70 -11.51
C LEU A 117 -1.69 -5.14 -12.32
N PHE A 118 -1.46 -4.13 -13.15
CA PHE A 118 -2.50 -3.58 -14.00
C PHE A 118 -2.96 -4.57 -15.07
N THR A 119 -2.05 -5.33 -15.68
CA THR A 119 -2.38 -6.42 -16.60
C THR A 119 -3.29 -7.46 -15.94
N ARG A 120 -2.96 -7.87 -14.70
CA ARG A 120 -3.81 -8.81 -13.95
C ARG A 120 -5.20 -8.23 -13.67
N TRP A 121 -5.26 -6.96 -13.26
CA TRP A 121 -6.53 -6.28 -13.03
C TRP A 121 -7.36 -6.21 -14.32
N ALA A 122 -6.78 -5.82 -15.45
CA ALA A 122 -7.49 -5.71 -16.73
C ALA A 122 -8.10 -7.04 -17.18
N LYS A 123 -7.39 -8.15 -16.94
CA LYS A 123 -7.91 -9.51 -17.17
C LYS A 123 -9.13 -9.82 -16.27
N LEU A 124 -9.08 -9.46 -14.98
CA LEU A 124 -10.18 -9.70 -14.04
C LEU A 124 -11.45 -8.93 -14.41
N VAL A 125 -11.33 -7.70 -14.90
CA VAL A 125 -12.47 -6.87 -15.31
C VAL A 125 -12.88 -7.08 -16.78
N HIS A 126 -12.38 -8.15 -17.44
CA HIS A 126 -12.67 -8.50 -18.83
C HIS A 126 -12.57 -7.31 -19.81
N ARG A 127 -11.58 -6.44 -19.61
CA ARG A 127 -11.45 -5.22 -20.42
C ARG A 127 -10.79 -5.50 -21.75
N SER A 128 -11.53 -5.25 -22.83
CA SER A 128 -11.06 -5.30 -24.21
C SER A 128 -10.47 -3.98 -24.71
N THR A 129 -10.87 -2.84 -24.12
CA THR A 129 -10.45 -1.52 -24.58
C THR A 129 -9.24 -0.98 -23.79
N PRO A 130 -8.20 -0.47 -24.48
CA PRO A 130 -7.05 0.17 -23.84
C PRO A 130 -7.50 1.31 -22.93
N LEU A 131 -7.03 1.30 -21.67
CA LEU A 131 -7.31 2.35 -20.69
C LEU A 131 -5.99 2.77 -20.02
N PRO A 132 -5.68 4.07 -19.93
CA PRO A 132 -4.54 4.55 -19.18
C PRO A 132 -4.63 4.14 -17.71
N TYR A 133 -3.53 3.67 -17.14
CA TYR A 133 -3.46 3.24 -15.73
C TYR A 133 -3.93 4.34 -14.76
N CYS A 134 -3.58 5.60 -15.04
CA CYS A 134 -4.03 6.74 -14.24
C CYS A 134 -5.55 6.91 -14.27
N GLN A 135 -6.20 6.73 -15.43
CA GLN A 135 -7.64 6.87 -15.58
C GLN A 135 -8.38 5.73 -14.86
N ALA A 136 -7.90 4.49 -14.99
CA ALA A 136 -8.44 3.34 -14.26
C ALA A 136 -8.46 3.56 -12.74
N LYS A 137 -7.42 4.22 -12.20
CA LYS A 137 -7.35 4.58 -10.78
C LYS A 137 -8.26 5.74 -10.41
N ARG A 138 -8.40 6.75 -11.29
CA ARG A 138 -9.28 7.91 -11.05
C ARG A 138 -10.75 7.51 -11.03
N ALA A 139 -11.13 6.53 -11.85
CA ALA A 139 -12.49 5.99 -11.88
C ALA A 139 -12.95 5.39 -10.53
N ALA A 140 -12.03 5.06 -9.61
CA ALA A 140 -12.39 4.69 -8.24
C ALA A 140 -12.69 5.95 -7.40
N GLU A 141 -13.78 6.64 -7.72
CA GLU A 141 -14.10 7.98 -7.21
C GLU A 141 -14.16 8.05 -5.68
N VAL A 142 -14.92 7.13 -5.05
CA VAL A 142 -15.03 7.06 -3.58
C VAL A 142 -13.66 6.86 -2.94
N TYR A 143 -12.83 5.97 -3.50
CA TYR A 143 -11.46 5.76 -3.02
C TYR A 143 -10.61 7.03 -3.14
N GLN A 144 -10.71 7.77 -4.26
CA GLN A 144 -9.98 9.02 -4.43
C GLN A 144 -10.46 10.11 -3.47
N ALA A 145 -11.77 10.21 -3.22
CA ALA A 145 -12.34 11.15 -2.27
C ALA A 145 -11.85 10.87 -0.83
N VAL A 146 -11.90 9.62 -0.38
CA VAL A 146 -11.36 9.23 0.94
C VAL A 146 -9.86 9.50 1.03
N LYS A 147 -9.12 9.24 -0.05
CA LYS A 147 -7.68 9.52 -0.11
C LYS A 147 -7.39 11.01 -0.02
N GLN A 148 -8.16 11.86 -0.68
CA GLN A 148 -8.05 13.32 -0.56
C GLN A 148 -8.33 13.75 0.87
N ARG A 149 -9.43 13.27 1.49
CA ARG A 149 -9.76 13.55 2.88
C ARG A 149 -8.64 13.16 3.84
N TRP A 150 -8.04 11.99 3.64
CA TRP A 150 -6.92 11.53 4.45
C TRP A 150 -5.68 12.42 4.31
N VAL A 151 -5.37 12.89 3.10
CA VAL A 151 -4.26 13.83 2.87
C VAL A 151 -4.54 15.19 3.51
N SER A 152 -5.76 15.70 3.42
CA SER A 152 -6.15 16.95 4.08
C SER A 152 -6.05 16.82 5.60
N ALA A 153 -6.55 15.71 6.17
CA ALA A 153 -6.48 15.45 7.60
C ALA A 153 -5.05 15.42 8.15
N LEU A 154 -4.06 14.96 7.36
CA LEU A 154 -2.65 15.06 7.76
C LEU A 154 -2.19 16.52 7.89
N ARG A 155 -2.58 17.39 6.95
CA ARG A 155 -2.21 18.81 6.98
C ARG A 155 -2.90 19.54 8.13
N GLU A 156 -4.21 19.31 8.29
CA GLU A 156 -5.03 19.87 9.36
C GLU A 156 -4.51 19.47 10.75
N ALA A 157 -4.00 18.26 10.89
CA ALA A 157 -3.38 17.76 12.12
C ALA A 157 -1.93 18.25 12.34
N GLY A 158 -1.38 19.11 11.48
CA GLY A 158 0.01 19.55 11.58
C GLY A 158 1.05 18.45 11.30
N LEU A 159 0.65 17.35 10.66
CA LEU A 159 1.52 16.20 10.35
C LEU A 159 2.22 16.31 8.99
N GLY A 160 2.08 17.46 8.32
CA GLY A 160 2.71 17.78 7.05
C GLY A 160 1.93 17.35 5.82
N THR A 161 2.53 17.56 4.64
CA THR A 161 1.92 17.23 3.34
C THR A 161 2.39 15.87 2.83
N TRP A 162 1.44 15.03 2.40
CA TRP A 162 1.76 13.75 1.78
C TRP A 162 2.41 13.95 0.40
N VAL A 163 3.68 13.55 0.27
CA VAL A 163 4.43 13.62 -0.99
C VAL A 163 3.92 12.57 -1.98
N ARG A 164 3.68 13.00 -3.23
CA ARG A 164 3.24 12.13 -4.33
C ARG A 164 4.34 12.08 -5.38
N LYS A 165 4.40 10.95 -6.09
CA LYS A 165 5.23 10.85 -7.30
C LYS A 165 4.63 11.68 -8.43
N PRO A 166 5.45 12.13 -9.40
CA PRO A 166 4.96 12.82 -10.58
C PRO A 166 3.89 11.99 -11.33
N PRO A 167 2.83 12.62 -11.85
CA PRO A 167 1.70 11.92 -12.48
C PRO A 167 2.10 11.10 -13.71
N GLU A 168 3.18 11.49 -14.39
CA GLU A 168 3.77 10.83 -15.56
C GLU A 168 4.12 9.37 -15.25
N GLN A 169 4.48 9.05 -13.99
CA GLN A 169 4.79 7.68 -13.57
C GLN A 169 3.57 6.74 -13.60
N ASP A 170 2.35 7.27 -13.69
CA ASP A 170 1.11 6.53 -13.85
C ASP A 170 0.50 6.71 -15.26
N HIS A 171 1.15 7.45 -16.17
CA HIS A 171 0.71 7.69 -17.55
C HIS A 171 1.27 6.62 -18.50
N PHE A 172 0.73 5.41 -18.43
CA PHE A 172 1.02 4.36 -19.39
C PHE A 172 -0.24 3.55 -19.73
N LEU A 173 -0.21 2.95 -20.92
CA LEU A 173 -1.23 2.03 -21.42
C LEU A 173 -0.77 0.57 -21.25
N LEU A 174 -1.75 -0.33 -21.21
CA LEU A 174 -1.52 -1.73 -21.56
C LEU A 174 -1.73 -1.85 -23.07
N CYS A 175 -0.76 -2.43 -23.77
CA CYS A 175 -1.06 -3.07 -25.05
C CYS A 175 -1.83 -4.34 -24.67
N VAL A 176 -3.12 -4.37 -25.01
CA VAL A 176 -3.98 -5.55 -24.83
C VAL A 176 -3.73 -6.48 -26.01
#